data_AF-A0A321LDH7-F1
#
_entry.id   AF-A0A321LDH7-F1
#
_cell.length_a   1.000
_cell.length_b   1.000
_cell.length_c   1.000
_cell.angle_alpha   90.00
_cell.angle_beta   90.00
_cell.angle_gamma   90.00
#
_symmetry.space_group_name_H-M   'P 1'
#
loop_
_entity.id
_entity.type
_entity.pdbx_description
1 polymer ?
#
loop_
_entity_poly.entity_id
_entity_poly.type
_entity_poly.pdbx_seq_one_letter_code
_entity_poly.pdbx_strand_id
1 'polypeptide(L)'
;MNNKGSEYVLTVVQHTYCSDCALIKNKIAEVYIMSGLPRGEESRYWRMQILSPPWDRDARRNEFPAGFHSVDVPALKLEINGRTAAITQAPGTISAILIKLKDMLREHRSNDQMAAEIKKLATTASHKSEEAVCPVV
;
A
#
# COMPACT_ATOMS: atom_id res chain seq x y z
N MET A 1 -24.26 11.75 18.20
CA MET A 1 -23.34 11.91 17.05
C MET A 1 -22.37 10.75 17.08
N ASN A 2 -22.44 9.82 16.14
CA ASN A 2 -21.48 8.72 16.05
C ASN A 2 -20.16 9.30 15.54
N ASN A 3 -19.20 9.51 16.44
CA ASN A 3 -17.79 9.70 16.09
C ASN A 3 -17.26 8.39 15.49
N LYS A 4 -17.66 8.08 14.25
CA LYS A 4 -16.95 7.06 13.47
C LYS A 4 -15.62 7.70 13.09
N GLY A 5 -14.55 7.29 13.76
CA GLY A 5 -13.19 7.67 13.39
C GLY A 5 -12.92 7.35 11.92
N SER A 6 -11.95 8.04 11.32
CA SER A 6 -11.62 7.86 9.92
C SER A 6 -11.32 6.39 9.59
N GLU A 7 -11.85 5.91 8.47
CA GLU A 7 -11.57 4.56 7.95
C GLU A 7 -10.31 4.58 7.07
N TYR A 8 -9.36 3.69 7.35
CA TYR A 8 -8.10 3.58 6.63
C TYR A 8 -8.01 2.23 5.93
N VAL A 9 -7.87 2.24 4.61
CA VAL A 9 -7.74 1.02 3.81
C VAL A 9 -6.45 1.07 3.01
N LEU A 10 -5.56 0.12 3.28
CA LEU A 10 -4.36 -0.12 2.48
C LEU A 10 -4.61 -1.30 1.55
N THR A 11 -4.79 -1.03 0.27
CA THR A 11 -4.90 -2.06 -0.77
C THR A 11 -3.52 -2.34 -1.36
N VAL A 12 -3.12 -3.60 -1.36
CA VAL A 12 -1.92 -4.08 -2.06
C VAL A 12 -2.36 -5.02 -3.17
N VAL A 13 -1.96 -4.72 -4.40
CA VAL A 13 -2.20 -5.57 -5.57
C VAL A 13 -0.91 -6.32 -5.88
N GLN A 14 -0.99 -7.64 -5.98
CA GLN A 14 0.14 -8.51 -6.30
C GLN A 14 -0.27 -9.62 -7.27
N HIS A 15 0.70 -10.34 -7.83
CA HIS A 15 0.44 -11.53 -8.64
C HIS A 15 1.51 -12.60 -8.43
N THR A 16 1.14 -13.88 -8.56
CA THR A 16 2.07 -15.01 -8.37
C THR A 16 3.21 -15.03 -9.38
N TYR A 17 2.98 -14.58 -10.62
CA TYR A 17 4.00 -14.53 -11.69
C TYR A 17 4.80 -13.21 -11.72
N CYS A 18 4.59 -12.31 -10.77
CA CYS A 18 5.33 -11.05 -10.67
C CYS A 18 6.57 -11.24 -9.79
N SER A 19 7.76 -11.09 -10.38
CA SER A 19 9.05 -11.26 -9.67
C SER A 19 9.19 -10.31 -8.49
N ASP A 20 8.83 -9.04 -8.68
CA ASP A 20 8.87 -8.03 -7.62
C ASP A 20 7.87 -8.32 -6.50
N CYS A 21 6.73 -8.93 -6.84
CA CYS A 21 5.72 -9.35 -5.87
C CYS A 21 6.25 -10.47 -4.97
N ALA A 22 7.06 -11.39 -5.51
CA ALA A 22 7.71 -12.43 -4.72
C ALA A 22 8.64 -11.84 -3.64
N LEU A 23 9.33 -10.73 -3.94
CA LEU A 23 10.25 -10.05 -3.03
C LEU A 23 9.56 -9.30 -1.87
N ILE A 24 8.28 -8.96 -2.03
CA ILE A 24 7.51 -8.24 -1.01
C ILE A 24 6.44 -9.11 -0.34
N LYS A 25 6.19 -10.34 -0.82
CA LYS A 25 5.14 -11.25 -0.32
C LYS A 25 5.19 -11.47 1.19
N ASN A 26 6.37 -11.74 1.75
CA ASN A 26 6.52 -11.94 3.20
C ASN A 26 6.18 -10.66 3.99
N LYS A 27 6.55 -9.49 3.45
CA LYS A 27 6.26 -8.18 4.07
C LYS A 27 4.76 -7.90 4.07
N ILE A 28 4.07 -8.22 2.97
CA ILE A 28 2.61 -8.14 2.86
C ILE A 28 1.95 -9.02 3.94
N ALA A 29 2.38 -10.27 4.07
CA ALA A 29 1.83 -11.21 5.05
C ALA A 29 2.03 -10.73 6.50
N GLU A 30 3.23 -10.24 6.84
CA GLU A 30 3.52 -9.68 8.17
C GLU A 30 2.61 -8.50 8.51
N VAL A 31 2.49 -7.53 7.60
CA VAL A 31 1.63 -6.36 7.80
C VAL A 31 0.16 -6.77 7.89
N TYR A 32 -0.29 -7.74 7.10
CA TYR A 32 -1.68 -8.23 7.14
C TYR A 32 -2.01 -8.87 8.49
N ILE A 33 -1.15 -9.76 8.97
CA ILE A 33 -1.29 -10.42 10.28
C ILE A 33 -1.31 -9.37 11.39
N MET A 34 -0.33 -8.44 11.38
CA MET A 34 -0.27 -7.39 12.39
C MET A 34 -1.49 -6.48 12.34
N SER A 35 -1.97 -6.16 11.14
CA SER A 35 -3.17 -5.33 10.92
C SER A 35 -4.40 -5.91 11.61
N GLY A 36 -4.53 -7.23 11.66
CA GLY A 36 -5.66 -7.92 12.31
C GLY A 36 -5.58 -8.02 13.84
N LEU A 37 -4.46 -7.64 14.47
CA LEU A 37 -4.32 -7.76 15.93
C LEU A 37 -5.04 -6.61 16.66
N PRO A 38 -5.76 -6.90 17.77
CA PRO A 38 -6.44 -5.88 18.58
C PRO A 38 -5.41 -4.99 19.29
N ARG A 39 -5.47 -3.67 19.06
CA ARG A 39 -4.41 -2.72 19.46
C ARG A 39 -4.95 -1.43 20.10
N GLY A 40 -6.02 -1.55 20.87
CA GLY A 40 -6.72 -0.41 21.48
C GLY A 40 -7.60 0.35 20.49
N GLU A 41 -8.23 1.45 20.94
CA GLU A 41 -9.16 2.21 20.10
C GLU A 41 -8.48 2.98 18.97
N GLU A 42 -7.23 3.40 19.16
CA GLU A 42 -6.52 4.33 18.25
C GLU A 42 -6.06 3.69 16.92
N SER A 43 -5.98 2.37 16.85
CA SER A 43 -5.50 1.61 15.68
C SER A 43 -6.55 0.66 15.09
N ARG A 44 -7.78 0.70 15.62
CA ARG A 44 -8.89 -0.21 15.27
C ARG A 44 -9.36 -0.10 13.81
N TYR A 45 -9.08 1.03 13.15
CA TYR A 45 -9.63 1.36 11.84
C TYR A 45 -8.65 1.18 10.68
N TRP A 46 -7.52 0.52 10.91
CA TRP A 46 -6.57 0.15 9.87
C TRP A 46 -6.93 -1.20 9.23
N ARG A 47 -7.32 -1.19 7.97
CA ARG A 47 -7.62 -2.41 7.21
C ARG A 47 -6.62 -2.60 6.08
N MET A 48 -6.18 -3.83 5.91
CA MET A 48 -5.36 -4.21 4.76
C MET A 48 -6.16 -5.12 3.84
N GLN A 49 -6.13 -4.81 2.55
CA GLN A 49 -6.75 -5.62 1.51
C GLN A 49 -5.67 -6.09 0.53
N ILE A 50 -5.65 -7.39 0.24
CA ILE A 50 -4.74 -7.98 -0.73
C ILE A 50 -5.56 -8.39 -1.94
N LEU A 51 -5.22 -7.85 -3.10
CA LEU A 51 -5.83 -8.21 -4.38
C LEU A 51 -4.82 -8.97 -5.22
N SER A 52 -5.27 -10.08 -5.82
CA SER A 52 -4.48 -10.87 -6.77
C SER A 52 -5.29 -11.12 -8.04
N PRO A 53 -5.47 -10.10 -8.89
CA PRO A 53 -6.27 -10.22 -10.10
C PRO A 53 -5.60 -11.21 -11.08
N PRO A 54 -6.37 -11.99 -11.85
CA PRO A 54 -5.80 -12.87 -12.88
C PRO A 54 -4.97 -12.06 -13.89
N TRP A 55 -3.89 -12.66 -14.41
CA TRP A 55 -2.92 -12.02 -15.34
C TRP A 55 -3.51 -11.55 -16.68
N ASP A 56 -4.80 -11.82 -16.92
CA ASP A 56 -5.50 -11.36 -18.10
C ASP A 56 -5.74 -9.84 -18.00
N ARG A 57 -4.75 -9.08 -18.50
CA ARG A 57 -4.59 -7.63 -18.40
C ARG A 57 -5.83 -6.87 -18.91
N ASP A 58 -6.55 -7.45 -19.87
CA ASP A 58 -7.69 -6.80 -20.54
C ASP A 58 -9.05 -7.23 -19.95
N ALA A 59 -9.14 -8.43 -19.37
CA ALA A 59 -10.43 -8.99 -18.95
C ALA A 59 -11.01 -8.34 -17.67
N ARG A 60 -10.19 -7.74 -16.79
CA ARG A 60 -10.63 -7.31 -15.44
C ARG A 60 -10.12 -5.94 -14.98
N ARG A 61 -9.99 -4.98 -15.89
CA ARG A 61 -9.64 -3.57 -15.56
C ARG A 61 -10.49 -2.98 -14.42
N ASN A 62 -11.76 -3.37 -14.34
CA ASN A 62 -12.73 -2.89 -13.33
C ASN A 62 -12.46 -3.44 -11.91
N GLU A 63 -11.59 -4.45 -11.76
CA GLU A 63 -11.23 -5.02 -10.46
C GLU A 63 -9.98 -4.38 -9.85
N PHE A 64 -9.28 -3.56 -10.64
CA PHE A 64 -8.19 -2.76 -10.12
C PHE A 64 -8.75 -1.55 -9.37
N PRO A 65 -8.15 -1.18 -8.23
CA PRO A 65 -8.58 0.00 -7.51
C PRO A 65 -8.42 1.24 -8.38
N ALA A 66 -9.41 2.14 -8.41
CA ALA A 66 -9.34 3.35 -9.22
C ALA A 66 -8.09 4.20 -8.91
N GLY A 67 -7.46 4.75 -9.96
CA GLY A 67 -6.29 5.64 -9.86
C GLY A 67 -4.96 5.10 -10.41
N PHE A 68 -4.91 3.86 -10.91
CA PHE A 68 -3.75 3.33 -11.65
C PHE A 68 -3.94 3.51 -13.16
N HIS A 69 -2.92 4.02 -13.87
CA HIS A 69 -2.97 4.22 -15.33
C HIS A 69 -2.84 2.91 -16.12
N SER A 70 -2.11 1.92 -15.56
CA SER A 70 -1.90 0.59 -16.13
C SER A 70 -1.99 -0.48 -15.03
N VAL A 71 -2.34 -1.70 -15.44
CA VAL A 71 -2.38 -2.93 -14.61
C VAL A 71 -0.94 -3.44 -14.41
N ASP A 72 -0.11 -2.65 -13.73
CA ASP A 72 1.24 -3.06 -13.36
C ASP A 72 1.28 -3.41 -11.87
N VAL A 73 1.58 -4.68 -11.59
CA VAL A 73 1.82 -5.21 -10.25
C VAL A 73 3.33 -5.24 -10.00
N PRO A 74 3.80 -4.97 -8.76
CA PRO A 74 3.01 -4.70 -7.56
C PRO A 74 2.47 -3.27 -7.53
N ALA A 75 1.31 -3.10 -6.89
CA ALA A 75 0.69 -1.80 -6.71
C ALA A 75 0.21 -1.60 -5.27
N LEU A 76 0.22 -0.38 -4.78
CA LEU A 76 -0.26 -0.02 -3.45
C LEU A 76 -1.12 1.24 -3.52
N LYS A 77 -2.28 1.18 -2.87
CA LYS A 77 -3.20 2.31 -2.70
C LYS A 77 -3.55 2.47 -1.23
N LEU A 78 -3.46 3.69 -0.71
CA LEU A 78 -4.01 4.07 0.58
C LEU A 78 -5.30 4.89 0.35
N GLU A 79 -6.36 4.51 1.04
CA GLU A 79 -7.63 5.24 1.08
C GLU A 79 -7.94 5.69 2.51
N ILE A 80 -8.47 6.91 2.62
CA ILE A 80 -8.94 7.49 3.88
C ILE A 80 -10.38 7.95 3.66
N ASN A 81 -11.33 7.39 4.41
CA ASN A 81 -12.76 7.66 4.25
C ASN A 81 -13.23 7.48 2.78
N GLY A 82 -12.75 6.43 2.12
CA GLY A 82 -13.07 6.11 0.72
C GLY A 82 -12.44 7.05 -0.33
N ARG A 83 -11.53 7.95 0.06
CA ARG A 83 -10.79 8.81 -0.87
C ARG A 83 -9.35 8.36 -0.99
N THR A 84 -8.85 8.29 -2.23
CA THR A 84 -7.44 7.98 -2.51
C THR A 84 -6.53 9.03 -1.89
N ALA A 85 -5.67 8.58 -0.98
CA ALA A 85 -4.70 9.38 -0.25
C ALA A 85 -3.29 9.26 -0.83
N ALA A 86 -2.92 8.06 -1.29
CA ALA A 86 -1.63 7.80 -1.91
C ALA A 86 -1.71 6.58 -2.84
N ILE A 87 -0.92 6.60 -3.91
CA ILE A 87 -0.80 5.52 -4.88
C ILE A 87 0.68 5.35 -5.25
N THR A 88 1.15 4.12 -5.38
CA THR A 88 2.47 3.84 -5.97
C THR A 88 2.51 2.44 -6.61
N GLN A 89 3.30 2.30 -7.67
CA GLN A 89 3.62 1.02 -8.33
C GLN A 89 5.12 0.70 -8.26
N ALA A 90 5.93 1.55 -7.58
CA ALA A 90 7.36 1.34 -7.48
C ALA A 90 7.65 0.25 -6.41
N PRO A 91 8.21 -0.93 -6.78
CA PRO A 91 8.41 -2.03 -5.84
C PRO A 91 9.24 -1.67 -4.60
N GLY A 92 10.29 -0.86 -4.80
CA GLY A 92 11.13 -0.35 -3.71
C GLY A 92 10.35 0.50 -2.71
N THR A 93 9.49 1.39 -3.21
CA THR A 93 8.60 2.24 -2.38
C THR A 93 7.58 1.41 -1.63
N ILE A 94 6.97 0.43 -2.30
CA ILE A 94 6.01 -0.49 -1.66
C ILE A 94 6.71 -1.27 -0.54
N SER A 95 7.91 -1.80 -0.79
CA SER A 95 8.70 -2.49 0.23
C SER A 95 9.01 -1.59 1.42
N ALA A 96 9.43 -0.34 1.19
CA ALA A 96 9.72 0.62 2.26
C ALA A 96 8.46 0.97 3.08
N ILE A 97 7.32 1.18 2.41
CA ILE A 97 6.03 1.42 3.05
C ILE A 97 5.64 0.24 3.95
N LEU A 98 5.75 -0.99 3.47
CA LEU A 98 5.37 -2.18 4.23
C LEU A 98 6.27 -2.38 5.46
N ILE A 99 7.59 -2.16 5.33
CA ILE A 99 8.52 -2.22 6.47
C ILE A 99 8.14 -1.16 7.51
N LYS A 100 7.99 0.09 7.08
CA LYS A 100 7.68 1.20 7.99
C LYS A 100 6.34 1.01 8.68
N LEU A 101 5.32 0.56 7.93
CA LEU A 101 4.01 0.27 8.48
C LEU A 101 4.10 -0.84 9.53
N LYS A 102 4.85 -1.92 9.28
CA LYS A 102 5.06 -2.98 10.28
C LYS A 102 5.60 -2.43 11.60
N ASP A 103 6.62 -1.57 11.53
CA ASP A 103 7.20 -0.96 12.73
C ASP A 103 6.19 -0.09 13.48
N MET A 104 5.44 0.77 12.77
CA MET A 104 4.41 1.62 13.38
C MET A 104 3.25 0.81 13.98
N LEU A 105 2.89 -0.30 13.34
CA LEU A 105 1.90 -1.26 13.82
C LEU A 105 2.37 -1.98 15.09
N ARG A 106 3.68 -2.22 15.25
CA ARG A 106 4.31 -2.76 16.48
C ARG A 106 4.39 -1.72 17.60
N GLU A 107 4.68 -0.48 17.23
CA GLU A 107 4.81 0.67 18.15
C GLU A 107 3.45 1.22 18.61
N HIS A 108 2.33 0.60 18.18
CA HIS A 108 0.97 1.04 18.50
C HIS A 108 0.70 2.50 18.10
N ARG A 109 1.26 2.97 16.99
CA ARG A 109 1.00 4.31 16.48
C ARG A 109 -0.46 4.50 16.07
N SER A 110 -0.95 5.72 16.15
CA SER A 110 -2.31 6.06 15.74
C SER A 110 -2.49 5.95 14.22
N ASN A 111 -3.71 5.71 13.75
CA ASN A 111 -3.99 5.60 12.31
C ASN A 111 -3.57 6.85 11.52
N ASP A 112 -3.72 8.03 12.11
CA ASP A 112 -3.36 9.30 11.49
C ASP A 112 -1.84 9.42 11.29
N GLN A 113 -1.04 8.99 12.28
CA GLN A 113 0.41 8.95 12.17
C GLN A 113 0.85 7.96 11.08
N MET A 114 0.23 6.78 11.04
CA MET A 114 0.53 5.78 10.01
C MET A 114 0.20 6.30 8.60
N ALA A 115 -0.97 6.91 8.44
CA ALA A 115 -1.41 7.45 7.16
C ALA A 115 -0.53 8.61 6.68
N ALA A 116 -0.12 9.51 7.58
CA ALA A 116 0.77 10.62 7.25
C ALA A 116 2.14 10.13 6.75
N GLU A 117 2.72 9.14 7.44
CA GLU A 117 4.02 8.58 7.06
C GLU A 117 3.95 7.82 5.72
N ILE A 118 2.88 7.06 5.48
CA ILE A 118 2.69 6.35 4.20
C ILE A 118 2.54 7.35 3.05
N LYS A 119 1.75 8.41 3.23
CA LYS A 119 1.62 9.48 2.23
C LYS A 119 2.98 10.10 1.91
N LYS A 120 3.78 10.38 2.93
CA LYS A 120 5.13 10.94 2.77
C LYS A 120 6.04 10.00 1.98
N LEU A 121 6.06 8.71 2.30
CA LEU A 121 6.89 7.73 1.59
C LEU A 121 6.45 7.56 0.13
N ALA A 122 5.15 7.50 -0.13
CA ALA A 122 4.62 7.36 -1.48
C ALA A 122 4.94 8.58 -2.37
N THR A 123 4.85 9.79 -1.81
CA THR A 123 5.12 11.05 -2.55
C THR A 123 6.62 11.33 -2.72
N THR A 124 7.44 11.07 -1.71
CA THR A 124 8.89 11.30 -1.78
C THR A 124 9.57 10.41 -2.83
N ALA A 125 9.05 9.20 -3.03
CA ALA A 125 9.60 8.28 -4.03
C ALA A 125 9.22 8.65 -5.46
N SER A 126 8.06 9.29 -5.68
CA SER A 126 7.68 9.80 -7.01
C SER A 126 8.65 10.87 -7.52
N HIS A 127 9.23 11.69 -6.64
CA HIS A 127 10.21 12.71 -7.04
C HIS A 127 11.62 12.16 -7.37
N LYS A 128 11.99 10.97 -6.86
CA LYS A 128 13.31 10.38 -7.16
C LYS A 128 13.37 9.62 -8.48
N SER A 129 12.23 9.37 -9.12
CA SER A 129 12.18 8.60 -10.37
C SER A 129 12.47 9.44 -11.62
N GLU A 130 12.46 10.77 -11.54
CA GLU A 130 12.73 11.65 -12.69
C GLU A 130 14.23 11.97 -12.89
N GLU A 131 15.10 11.69 -11.90
CA GLU A 131 16.54 11.99 -11.99
C GLU A 131 17.43 10.78 -12.32
N ALA A 132 16.89 9.56 -12.38
CA ALA A 132 17.65 8.36 -12.73
C ALA A 132 17.61 8.08 -14.24
N VAL A 133 18.04 9.06 -15.05
CA VAL A 133 18.42 8.80 -16.45
C VAL A 133 19.77 8.10 -16.42
N CYS A 134 19.78 6.78 -16.61
CA CYS A 134 21.01 6.04 -16.86
C CYS A 134 21.74 6.68 -18.06
N PRO A 135 23.03 7.06 -17.95
CA PRO A 135 23.79 7.46 -19.12
C PRO A 135 23.91 6.23 -20.03
N VAL A 136 23.38 6.36 -21.23
CA VAL A 136 23.64 5.41 -22.32
C VAL A 136 25.14 5.46 -22.60
N VAL A 137 25.83 4.34 -22.40
CA VAL A 137 27.21 4.12 -22.86
C VAL A 137 27.15 3.42 -24.21
#